data_AF-A0A9E3JB68-F1
#
_entry.id   AF-A0A9E3JB68-F1
#
_cell.length_a   1.000
_cell.length_b   1.000
_cell.length_c   1.000
_cell.angle_alpha   90.00
_cell.angle_beta   90.00
_cell.angle_gamma   90.00
#
_symmetry.space_group_name_H-M   'P 1'
#
loop_
_entity.id
_entity.type
_entity.pdbx_description
1 polymer ?
#
loop_
_entity_poly.entity_id
_entity_poly.type
_entity_poly.pdbx_seq_one_letter_code
_entity_poly.pdbx_strand_id
1 'polypeptide(L)'
;MVARTTTSLWDRFAAFDPGLMRLTSAMRAVLGTAATLAALTALRAPETALVVGGFTAMTTSLAVSDLRPRNQLITLGLGVPLSLASLSAGAALTPYPTAAELVFLVVIHLAVQARRFGPRGLGLGIFGFMAFLLSQFTQARADRLPQLGASVLVAFVAVTAVWYCFGPVTASEALRRLRHSFDVRLHDVLRDTAAMVATGQDIDTRSRSLQDRLDTLHASVLLIEDFLDERAADADTEALLPHLCRVEVAAQRLAVLAVRAMRTPAARNDPAERTARQRLAQRIRALRHQPTVGTACAAERCAEG
;
A
#
# COMPACT_ATOMS: atom_id res chain seq x y z
N MET A 1 -24.77 2.88 32.02
CA MET A 1 -23.40 2.33 31.80
C MET A 1 -22.88 2.92 30.49
N VAL A 2 -22.26 4.09 30.57
CA VAL A 2 -21.79 4.86 29.41
C VAL A 2 -20.41 4.35 29.04
N ALA A 3 -20.32 3.53 27.99
CA ALA A 3 -19.05 3.05 27.48
C ALA A 3 -18.35 4.20 26.73
N ARG A 4 -17.19 4.59 27.27
CA ARG A 4 -16.29 5.61 26.72
C ARG A 4 -15.95 5.29 25.27
N THR A 5 -16.40 6.15 24.36
CA THR A 5 -15.90 6.28 22.99
C THR A 5 -14.54 6.95 23.01
N THR A 6 -13.50 6.22 23.42
CA THR A 6 -12.13 6.55 23.02
C THR A 6 -11.79 5.64 21.87
N THR A 7 -12.33 5.93 20.68
CA THR A 7 -11.75 5.44 19.45
C THR A 7 -10.36 6.03 19.39
N SER A 8 -9.36 5.18 19.57
CA SER A 8 -7.96 5.60 19.50
C SER A 8 -7.75 6.24 18.12
N LEU A 9 -6.99 7.33 18.02
CA LEU A 9 -6.62 7.90 16.72
C LEU A 9 -6.04 6.81 15.80
N TRP A 10 -5.41 5.79 16.38
CA TRP A 10 -4.97 4.57 15.71
C TRP A 10 -6.08 3.76 15.05
N ASP A 11 -7.26 3.62 15.65
CA ASP A 11 -8.40 2.93 15.04
C ASP A 11 -8.90 3.70 13.82
N ARG A 12 -8.88 5.05 13.90
CA ARG A 12 -9.20 5.91 12.77
C ARG A 12 -8.15 5.80 11.66
N PHE A 13 -6.86 5.79 11.98
CA PHE A 13 -5.81 5.62 10.98
C PHE A 13 -5.80 4.22 10.36
N ALA A 14 -6.02 3.17 11.15
CA ALA A 14 -6.16 1.79 10.69
C ALA A 14 -7.41 1.58 9.82
N ALA A 15 -8.46 2.39 10.01
CA ALA A 15 -9.63 2.39 9.14
C ALA A 15 -9.34 2.98 7.76
N PHE A 16 -8.45 3.98 7.66
CA PHE A 16 -8.06 4.59 6.37
C PHE A 16 -6.95 3.84 5.64
N ASP A 17 -6.04 3.19 6.36
CA ASP A 17 -4.93 2.41 5.79
C ASP A 17 -4.63 1.18 6.68
N PRO A 18 -5.29 0.04 6.42
CA PRO A 18 -5.14 -1.16 7.25
C PRO A 18 -3.71 -1.74 7.22
N GLY A 19 -2.86 -1.31 6.27
CA GLY A 19 -1.46 -1.72 6.18
C GLY A 19 -0.45 -0.74 6.79
N LEU A 20 -0.85 0.48 7.16
CA LEU A 20 0.05 1.61 7.48
C LEU A 20 1.09 1.90 6.37
N MET A 21 0.89 1.38 5.17
CA MET A 21 1.87 1.42 4.09
C MET A 21 1.91 2.79 3.44
N ARG A 22 0.76 3.43 3.26
CA ARG A 22 0.64 4.77 2.71
C ARG A 22 1.13 5.79 3.73
N LEU A 23 0.84 5.58 5.02
CA LEU A 23 1.35 6.45 6.09
C LEU A 23 2.88 6.38 6.21
N THR A 24 3.45 5.18 6.21
CA THR A 24 4.91 5.01 6.26
C THR A 24 5.60 5.54 5.03
N SER A 25 5.02 5.34 3.83
CA SER A 25 5.52 5.94 2.58
C SER A 25 5.51 7.47 2.66
N ALA A 26 4.39 8.08 3.07
CA ALA A 26 4.27 9.52 3.23
C ALA A 26 5.26 10.07 4.27
N MET A 27 5.39 9.40 5.42
CA MET A 27 6.34 9.80 6.46
C MET A 27 7.79 9.76 5.96
N ARG A 28 8.17 8.71 5.22
CA ARG A 28 9.52 8.61 4.61
C ARG A 28 9.75 9.72 3.60
N ALA A 29 8.75 10.07 2.79
CA ALA A 29 8.86 11.17 1.84
C ALA A 29 9.06 12.53 2.53
N VAL A 30 8.29 12.79 3.58
CA VAL A 30 8.40 14.03 4.39
C VAL A 30 9.76 14.09 5.08
N LEU A 31 10.18 13.01 5.74
CA LEU A 31 11.45 12.97 6.46
C LEU A 31 12.66 13.02 5.52
N GLY A 32 12.60 12.35 4.37
CA GLY A 32 13.65 12.42 3.35
C GLY A 32 13.81 13.83 2.79
N THR A 33 12.70 14.51 2.52
CA THR A 33 12.70 15.90 2.06
C THR A 33 13.20 16.85 3.15
N ALA A 34 12.72 16.70 4.38
CA ALA A 34 13.16 17.51 5.52
C ALA A 34 14.66 17.33 5.82
N ALA A 35 15.16 16.09 5.80
CA ALA A 35 16.58 15.80 5.99
C ALA A 35 17.45 16.42 4.89
N THR A 36 16.99 16.37 3.64
CA THR A 36 17.67 17.00 2.50
C THR A 36 17.78 18.51 2.69
N LEU A 37 16.66 19.17 3.03
CA LEU A 37 16.65 20.61 3.26
C LEU A 37 17.48 21.00 4.47
N ALA A 38 17.43 20.22 5.56
CA ALA A 38 18.27 20.44 6.74
C ALA A 38 19.77 20.32 6.40
N ALA A 39 20.16 19.34 5.58
CA ALA A 39 21.54 19.20 5.14
C ALA A 39 21.97 20.39 4.26
N LEU A 40 21.18 20.75 3.25
CA LEU A 40 21.53 21.85 2.33
C LEU A 40 21.56 23.22 3.03
N THR A 41 20.67 23.46 3.98
CA THR A 41 20.69 24.68 4.80
C THR A 41 21.91 24.72 5.71
N ALA A 42 22.31 23.59 6.31
CA ALA A 42 23.55 23.50 7.09
C ALA A 42 24.81 23.77 6.24
N LEU A 43 24.82 23.35 4.97
CA LEU A 43 25.87 23.67 4.01
C LEU A 43 25.81 25.11 3.46
N ARG A 44 24.85 25.94 3.91
CA ARG A 44 24.60 27.31 3.41
C ARG A 44 24.47 27.35 1.88
N ALA A 45 23.82 26.35 1.30
CA ALA A 45 23.55 26.29 -0.12
C ALA A 45 22.62 27.45 -0.54
N PRO A 46 22.73 27.97 -1.77
CA PRO A 46 21.85 29.02 -2.27
C PRO A 46 20.42 28.51 -2.42
N GLU A 47 19.47 29.43 -2.47
CA GLU A 47 18.03 29.13 -2.59
C GLU A 47 17.71 28.21 -3.77
N THR A 48 18.38 28.40 -4.91
CA THR A 48 18.20 27.53 -6.08
C THR A 48 18.58 26.08 -5.80
N ALA A 49 19.65 25.84 -5.03
CA ALA A 49 20.07 24.50 -4.64
C ALA A 49 19.11 23.86 -3.62
N LEU A 50 18.49 24.66 -2.75
CA LEU A 50 17.43 24.18 -1.84
C LEU A 50 16.21 23.70 -2.61
N VAL A 51 15.76 24.46 -3.61
CA VAL A 51 14.64 24.08 -4.48
C VAL A 51 14.98 22.81 -5.26
N VAL A 52 16.16 22.75 -5.87
CA VAL A 52 16.59 21.57 -6.65
C VAL A 52 16.69 20.33 -5.77
N GLY A 53 17.36 20.43 -4.63
CA GLY A 53 17.50 19.32 -3.69
C GLY A 53 16.18 18.87 -3.09
N GLY A 54 15.34 19.81 -2.62
CA GLY A 54 14.03 19.50 -2.05
C GLY A 54 13.09 18.82 -3.06
N PHE A 55 13.02 19.33 -4.28
CA PHE A 55 12.25 18.71 -5.36
C PHE A 55 12.80 17.34 -5.74
N THR A 56 14.13 17.20 -5.81
CA THR A 56 14.78 15.91 -6.05
C THR A 56 14.43 14.91 -4.95
N ALA A 57 14.46 15.30 -3.67
CA ALA A 57 14.10 14.43 -2.56
C ALA A 57 12.63 13.97 -2.60
N MET A 58 11.73 14.91 -2.91
CA MET A 58 10.30 14.62 -3.09
C MET A 58 10.07 13.64 -4.25
N THR A 59 10.63 13.93 -5.42
CA THR A 59 10.50 13.06 -6.60
C THR A 59 11.13 11.70 -6.37
N THR A 60 12.29 11.62 -5.71
CA THR A 60 12.94 10.35 -5.34
C THR A 60 12.05 9.52 -4.43
N SER A 61 11.39 10.15 -3.47
CA SER A 61 10.48 9.46 -2.56
C SER A 61 9.23 8.92 -3.26
N LEU A 62 8.78 9.56 -4.33
CA LEU A 62 7.64 9.13 -5.15
C LEU A 62 8.05 8.12 -6.23
N ALA A 63 9.19 8.33 -6.88
CA ALA A 63 9.69 7.51 -7.98
C ALA A 63 10.14 6.11 -7.51
N VAL A 64 10.57 6.03 -6.26
CA VAL A 64 11.06 4.80 -5.68
C VAL A 64 9.98 4.19 -4.80
N SER A 65 9.09 3.47 -5.46
CA SER A 65 8.09 2.62 -4.80
C SER A 65 8.61 1.19 -4.56
N ASP A 66 9.85 0.88 -4.96
CA ASP A 66 10.44 -0.47 -4.86
C ASP A 66 10.60 -0.92 -3.39
N LEU A 67 9.93 -2.01 -3.01
CA LEU A 67 9.92 -2.50 -1.63
C LEU A 67 11.10 -3.43 -1.27
N ARG A 68 11.83 -3.97 -2.26
CA ARG A 68 13.06 -4.74 -1.96
C ARG A 68 14.22 -3.76 -1.84
N PRO A 69 14.92 -3.69 -0.70
CA PRO A 69 16.01 -2.74 -0.51
C PRO A 69 17.10 -2.89 -1.58
N ARG A 70 17.35 -4.11 -2.07
CA ARG A 70 18.29 -4.38 -3.16
C ARG A 70 17.85 -3.77 -4.49
N ASN A 71 16.57 -3.90 -4.85
CA ASN A 71 16.04 -3.30 -6.08
C ASN A 71 15.98 -1.78 -5.96
N GLN A 72 15.61 -1.30 -4.77
CA GLN A 72 15.59 0.11 -4.43
C GLN A 72 16.96 0.76 -4.64
N LEU A 73 18.03 0.11 -4.16
CA LEU A 73 19.41 0.55 -4.34
C LEU A 73 19.86 0.48 -5.80
N ILE A 74 19.40 -0.50 -6.58
CA ILE A 74 19.69 -0.55 -8.02
C ILE A 74 19.00 0.60 -8.75
N THR A 75 17.71 0.85 -8.46
CA THR A 75 16.93 1.94 -9.06
C THR A 75 17.50 3.30 -8.67
N LEU A 76 17.90 3.49 -7.41
CA LEU A 76 18.64 4.67 -6.95
C LEU A 76 20.00 4.80 -7.63
N GLY A 77 20.75 3.71 -7.71
CA GLY A 77 22.08 3.65 -8.31
C GLY A 77 22.09 3.96 -9.80
N LEU A 78 21.01 3.61 -10.52
CA LEU A 78 20.77 3.99 -11.91
C LEU A 78 20.11 5.38 -12.03
N GLY A 79 19.29 5.76 -11.06
CA GLY A 79 18.57 7.03 -11.01
C GLY A 79 19.50 8.23 -10.81
N VAL A 80 20.54 8.10 -9.98
CA VAL A 80 21.56 9.14 -9.76
C VAL A 80 22.27 9.53 -11.06
N PRO A 81 22.94 8.62 -11.80
CA PRO A 81 23.63 8.98 -13.03
C PRO A 81 22.65 9.47 -14.11
N LEU A 82 21.44 8.90 -14.18
CA LEU A 82 20.42 9.36 -15.12
C LEU A 82 19.93 10.78 -14.83
N SER A 83 19.73 11.10 -13.54
CA SER A 83 19.33 12.44 -13.10
C SER A 83 20.42 13.46 -13.38
N LEU A 84 21.69 13.13 -13.08
CA LEU A 84 22.82 13.99 -13.38
C LEU A 84 23.02 14.18 -14.88
N ALA A 85 22.87 13.12 -15.68
CA ALA A 85 22.94 13.20 -17.14
C ALA A 85 21.82 14.08 -17.72
N SER A 86 20.58 13.92 -17.24
CA SER A 86 19.43 14.73 -17.69
C SER A 86 19.55 16.19 -17.26
N LEU A 87 20.05 16.45 -16.05
CA LEU A 87 20.35 17.78 -15.56
C LEU A 87 21.42 18.46 -16.44
N SER A 88 22.49 17.72 -16.75
CA SER A 88 23.60 18.18 -17.62
C SER A 88 23.14 18.46 -19.04
N ALA A 89 22.31 17.57 -19.61
CA ALA A 89 21.73 17.75 -20.93
C ALA A 89 20.84 19.00 -20.96
N GLY A 90 19.96 19.18 -19.97
CA GLY A 90 19.12 20.39 -19.87
C GLY A 90 19.96 21.67 -19.80
N ALA A 91 21.04 21.65 -19.01
CA ALA A 91 21.91 22.81 -18.84
C ALA A 91 22.68 23.19 -20.12
N ALA A 92 23.14 22.18 -20.87
CA ALA A 92 23.78 22.37 -22.17
C ALA A 92 22.82 22.92 -23.23
N LEU A 93 21.52 22.64 -23.08
CA LEU A 93 20.47 23.09 -23.99
C LEU A 93 19.82 24.43 -23.60
N THR A 94 20.14 24.99 -22.43
CA THR A 94 19.70 26.33 -22.00
C THR A 94 19.91 27.44 -23.05
N PRO A 95 21.02 27.52 -23.82
CA PRO A 95 21.17 28.55 -24.86
C PRO A 95 20.35 28.30 -26.14
N TYR A 96 19.77 27.12 -26.32
CA TYR A 96 19.04 26.71 -27.54
C TYR A 96 17.59 26.32 -27.21
N PRO A 97 16.68 27.29 -27.02
CA PRO A 97 15.32 27.03 -26.53
C PRO A 97 14.53 26.07 -27.45
N THR A 98 14.67 26.21 -28.77
CA THR A 98 13.99 25.33 -29.73
C THR A 98 14.50 23.88 -29.68
N ALA A 99 15.81 23.69 -29.46
CA ALA A 99 16.38 22.36 -29.30
C ALA A 99 15.94 21.74 -27.95
N ALA A 100 15.83 22.56 -26.90
CA ALA A 100 15.37 22.13 -25.58
C ALA A 100 13.94 21.58 -25.63
N GLU A 101 13.02 22.22 -26.36
CA GLU A 101 11.65 21.75 -26.54
C GLU A 101 11.59 20.39 -27.25
N LEU A 102 12.37 20.19 -28.32
CA LEU A 102 12.42 18.93 -29.05
C LEU A 102 13.00 17.80 -28.18
N VAL A 103 14.09 18.06 -27.47
CA VAL A 103 14.67 17.07 -26.55
C VAL A 103 13.74 16.76 -25.39
N PHE A 104 13.00 17.75 -24.90
CA PHE A 104 11.99 17.53 -23.86
C PHE A 104 10.92 16.52 -24.31
N LEU A 105 10.41 16.66 -25.54
CA LEU A 105 9.47 15.70 -26.12
C LEU A 105 10.06 14.29 -26.23
N VAL A 106 11.33 14.18 -26.63
CA VAL A 106 12.04 12.89 -26.69
C VAL A 106 12.19 12.28 -25.29
N VAL A 107 12.54 13.08 -24.28
CA VAL A 107 12.66 12.62 -22.88
C VAL A 107 11.31 12.13 -22.37
N ILE A 108 10.21 12.84 -22.64
CA ILE A 108 8.86 12.39 -22.28
C ILE A 108 8.54 11.06 -22.96
N HIS A 109 8.81 10.94 -24.26
CA HIS A 109 8.57 9.70 -24.99
C HIS A 109 9.37 8.53 -24.38
N LEU A 110 10.66 8.72 -24.11
CA LEU A 110 11.50 7.70 -23.48
C LEU A 110 11.03 7.36 -22.07
N ALA A 111 10.60 8.34 -21.28
CA ALA A 111 10.07 8.11 -19.93
C ALA A 111 8.76 7.31 -19.95
N VAL A 112 7.88 7.57 -20.91
CA VAL A 112 6.64 6.79 -21.11
C VAL A 112 6.98 5.38 -21.58
N GLN A 113 7.89 5.23 -22.55
CA GLN A 113 8.33 3.92 -23.03
C GLN A 113 9.05 3.11 -21.95
N ALA A 114 9.75 3.77 -21.03
CA ALA A 114 10.40 3.10 -19.91
C ALA A 114 9.39 2.41 -18.98
N ARG A 115 8.14 2.90 -18.88
CA ARG A 115 7.09 2.30 -18.04
C ARG A 115 6.79 0.84 -18.40
N ARG A 116 7.10 0.41 -19.63
CA ARG A 116 6.93 -1.00 -20.07
C ARG A 116 7.83 -1.98 -19.31
N PHE A 117 8.92 -1.50 -18.70
CA PHE A 117 9.86 -2.32 -17.90
C PHE A 117 9.43 -2.44 -16.43
N GLY A 118 8.15 -2.22 -16.13
CA GLY A 118 7.58 -2.33 -14.80
C GLY A 118 8.01 -1.19 -13.86
N PRO A 119 8.01 -1.41 -12.54
CA PRO A 119 8.17 -0.33 -11.55
C PRO A 119 9.53 0.39 -11.64
N ARG A 120 10.59 -0.33 -12.04
CA ARG A 120 11.93 0.26 -12.23
C ARG A 120 11.95 1.26 -13.37
N GLY A 121 11.30 0.91 -14.49
CA GLY A 121 11.23 1.77 -15.66
C GLY A 121 10.39 3.02 -15.42
N LEU A 122 9.32 2.90 -14.64
CA LEU A 122 8.55 4.05 -14.15
C LEU A 122 9.42 4.98 -13.29
N GLY A 123 10.18 4.45 -12.34
CA GLY A 123 11.08 5.23 -11.50
C GLY A 123 12.16 5.96 -12.30
N LEU A 124 12.84 5.26 -13.21
CA LEU A 124 13.86 5.87 -14.10
C LEU A 124 13.27 6.95 -15.01
N GLY A 125 12.06 6.73 -15.55
CA GLY A 125 11.35 7.72 -16.35
C GLY A 125 11.07 9.00 -15.56
N ILE A 126 10.61 8.87 -14.31
CA ILE A 126 10.37 10.02 -13.43
C ILE A 126 11.68 10.76 -13.14
N PHE A 127 12.77 10.05 -12.83
CA PHE A 127 14.07 10.68 -12.56
C PHE A 127 14.59 11.48 -13.75
N GLY A 128 14.62 10.88 -14.95
CA GLY A 128 15.09 11.55 -16.15
C GLY A 128 14.24 12.76 -16.51
N PHE A 129 12.91 12.60 -16.50
CA PHE A 129 11.96 13.67 -16.80
C PHE A 129 12.07 14.83 -15.80
N MET A 130 12.02 14.54 -14.50
CA MET A 130 12.04 15.56 -13.46
C MET A 130 13.37 16.30 -13.41
N ALA A 131 14.50 15.60 -13.58
CA ALA A 131 15.81 16.24 -13.60
C ALA A 131 16.00 17.15 -14.82
N PHE A 132 15.52 16.74 -16.01
CA PHE A 132 15.54 17.60 -17.19
C PHE A 132 14.65 18.84 -17.00
N LEU A 133 13.42 18.64 -16.53
CA LEU A 133 12.46 19.71 -16.27
C LEU A 133 13.02 20.72 -15.25
N LEU A 134 13.61 20.26 -14.17
CA LEU A 134 14.24 21.08 -13.14
C LEU A 134 15.42 21.90 -13.68
N SER A 135 16.20 21.33 -14.60
CA SER A 135 17.27 22.03 -15.32
C SER A 135 16.74 23.22 -16.11
N GLN A 136 15.65 23.03 -16.85
CA GLN A 136 15.02 24.08 -17.65
C GLN A 136 14.38 25.16 -16.79
N PHE A 137 13.66 24.77 -15.72
CA PHE A 137 13.02 25.73 -14.81
C PHE A 137 14.03 26.61 -14.07
N THR A 138 15.18 26.07 -13.70
CA THR A 138 16.23 26.83 -13.01
C THR A 138 17.17 27.57 -13.96
N GLN A 139 16.97 27.44 -15.28
CA GLN A 139 17.87 27.92 -16.32
C GLN A 139 19.33 27.57 -16.00
N ALA A 140 19.56 26.29 -15.69
CA ALA A 140 20.84 25.80 -15.22
C ALA A 140 21.94 26.14 -16.23
N ARG A 141 22.79 27.12 -15.89
CA ARG A 141 24.00 27.42 -16.63
C ARG A 141 25.10 26.43 -16.27
N ALA A 142 25.99 26.15 -17.22
CA ALA A 142 27.11 25.21 -17.02
C ALA A 142 27.94 25.54 -15.77
N ASP A 143 28.09 26.83 -15.44
CA ASP A 143 28.83 27.29 -14.26
C ASP A 143 28.20 26.89 -12.92
N ARG A 144 26.88 26.68 -12.89
CA ARG A 144 26.11 26.30 -11.69
C ARG A 144 25.85 24.80 -11.62
N LEU A 145 26.17 24.05 -12.67
CA LEU A 145 26.00 22.62 -12.76
C LEU A 145 26.61 21.83 -11.60
N PRO A 146 27.86 22.07 -11.15
CA PRO A 146 28.45 21.30 -10.05
C PRO A 146 27.68 21.52 -8.74
N GLN A 147 27.17 22.74 -8.52
CA GLN A 147 26.39 23.07 -7.34
C GLN A 147 25.00 22.40 -7.36
N LEU A 148 24.32 22.40 -8.51
CA LEU A 148 23.04 21.73 -8.67
C LEU A 148 23.19 20.21 -8.59
N GLY A 149 24.22 19.64 -9.21
CA GLY A 149 24.54 18.22 -9.12
C GLY A 149 24.86 17.78 -7.69
N ALA A 150 25.60 18.60 -6.93
CA ALA A 150 25.83 18.35 -5.50
C ALA A 150 24.52 18.34 -4.70
N SER A 151 23.58 19.25 -4.98
CA SER A 151 22.28 19.27 -4.31
C SER A 151 21.42 18.03 -4.60
N VAL A 152 21.47 17.53 -5.84
CA VAL A 152 20.84 16.26 -6.24
C VAL A 152 21.44 15.10 -5.48
N LEU A 153 22.78 15.02 -5.40
CA LEU A 153 23.47 13.96 -4.66
C LEU A 153 23.12 13.99 -3.16
N VAL A 154 23.10 15.17 -2.54
CA VAL A 154 22.69 15.32 -1.14
C VAL A 154 21.26 14.82 -0.93
N ALA A 155 20.34 15.13 -1.86
CA ALA A 155 18.97 14.64 -1.80
C ALA A 155 18.89 13.11 -1.83
N PHE A 156 19.58 12.47 -2.79
CA PHE A 156 19.63 11.01 -2.89
C PHE A 156 20.23 10.36 -1.63
N VAL A 157 21.32 10.92 -1.10
CA VAL A 157 21.97 10.42 0.12
C VAL A 157 21.05 10.57 1.33
N ALA A 158 20.43 11.73 1.52
CA ALA A 158 19.55 11.99 2.66
C ALA A 158 18.31 11.09 2.64
N VAL A 159 17.67 10.93 1.48
CA VAL A 159 16.52 10.03 1.31
C VAL A 159 16.93 8.58 1.59
N THR A 160 18.07 8.14 1.06
CA THR A 160 18.58 6.78 1.30
C THR A 160 18.93 6.55 2.77
N ALA A 161 19.52 7.55 3.44
CA ALA A 161 19.85 7.49 4.86
C ALA A 161 18.58 7.38 5.73
N VAL A 162 17.57 8.21 5.47
CA VAL A 162 16.26 8.10 6.14
C VAL A 162 15.67 6.72 5.94
N TRP A 163 15.76 6.17 4.73
CA TRP A 163 15.26 4.83 4.45
C TRP A 163 15.97 3.72 5.20
N TYR A 164 17.28 3.84 5.36
CA TYR A 164 18.09 2.90 6.14
C TYR A 164 17.78 3.01 7.63
N CYS A 165 17.65 4.23 8.16
CA CYS A 165 17.32 4.47 9.57
C CYS A 165 15.91 4.00 9.96
N PHE A 166 14.91 4.17 9.09
CA PHE A 166 13.54 3.70 9.35
C PHE A 166 13.34 2.20 9.09
N GLY A 167 14.37 1.51 8.60
CA GLY A 167 14.34 0.09 8.26
C GLY A 167 13.49 -0.22 7.02
N PRO A 168 13.75 -1.35 6.33
CA PRO A 168 12.85 -1.82 5.29
C PRO A 168 11.53 -2.28 5.95
N VAL A 169 10.38 -1.76 5.49
CA VAL A 169 9.10 -2.41 5.76
C VAL A 169 9.10 -3.68 4.90
N THR A 170 9.54 -4.79 5.49
CA THR A 170 9.63 -6.06 4.77
C THR A 170 8.23 -6.44 4.26
N ALA A 171 8.11 -6.80 2.98
CA ALA A 171 6.81 -7.13 2.37
C ALA A 171 6.04 -8.22 3.15
N SER A 172 6.74 -9.12 3.83
CA SER A 172 6.17 -10.13 4.73
C SER A 172 5.44 -9.53 5.94
N GLU A 173 5.94 -8.43 6.49
CA GLU A 173 5.33 -7.70 7.61
C GLU A 173 4.02 -7.03 7.17
N ALA A 174 4.05 -6.39 6.01
CA ALA A 174 2.87 -5.76 5.42
C ALA A 174 1.78 -6.78 5.09
N LEU A 175 2.14 -7.91 4.45
CA LEU A 175 1.22 -9.00 4.17
C LEU A 175 0.65 -9.60 5.46
N ARG A 176 1.47 -9.76 6.51
CA ARG A 176 1.01 -10.25 7.81
C ARG A 176 -0.03 -9.31 8.44
N ARG A 177 0.18 -7.99 8.33
CA ARG A 177 -0.77 -6.98 8.82
C ARG A 177 -2.08 -6.98 8.03
N LEU A 178 -1.99 -7.04 6.70
CA LEU A 178 -3.17 -7.12 5.83
C LEU A 178 -3.99 -8.39 6.12
N ARG A 179 -3.33 -9.55 6.21
CA ARG A 179 -3.99 -10.82 6.58
C ARG A 179 -4.64 -10.74 7.96
N HIS A 180 -3.94 -10.18 8.94
CA HIS A 180 -4.50 -10.00 10.27
C HIS A 180 -5.75 -9.09 10.25
N SER A 181 -5.73 -8.02 9.45
CA SER A 181 -6.90 -7.15 9.28
C SER A 181 -8.10 -7.88 8.65
N PHE A 182 -7.84 -8.78 7.70
CA PHE A 182 -8.86 -9.66 7.11
C PHE A 182 -9.44 -10.62 8.16
N ASP A 183 -8.58 -11.28 8.96
CA ASP A 183 -9.02 -12.22 9.99
C ASP A 183 -9.91 -11.55 11.06
N VAL A 184 -9.57 -10.32 11.45
CA VAL A 184 -10.36 -9.50 12.39
C VAL A 184 -11.72 -9.13 11.77
N ARG A 185 -11.75 -8.70 10.50
CA ARG A 185 -13.00 -8.36 9.80
C ARG A 185 -13.89 -9.57 9.58
N LEU A 186 -13.31 -10.73 9.26
CA LEU A 186 -14.03 -12.00 9.16
C LEU A 186 -14.66 -12.39 10.50
N HIS A 187 -13.91 -12.22 11.60
CA HIS A 187 -14.40 -12.44 12.96
C HIS A 187 -15.63 -11.60 13.27
N ASP A 188 -15.62 -10.32 12.87
CA ASP A 188 -16.73 -9.39 13.06
C ASP A 188 -17.96 -9.79 12.26
N VAL A 189 -17.82 -10.20 10.99
CA VAL A 189 -18.91 -10.72 10.17
C VAL A 189 -19.54 -11.98 10.78
N LEU A 190 -18.71 -12.94 11.23
CA LEU A 190 -19.19 -14.16 11.87
C LEU A 190 -19.92 -13.86 13.20
N ARG A 191 -19.38 -12.92 13.99
CA ARG A 191 -20.00 -12.47 15.25
C ARG A 191 -21.39 -11.88 15.02
N ASP A 192 -21.52 -10.96 14.08
CA ASP A 192 -22.78 -10.27 13.81
C ASP A 192 -23.81 -11.20 13.16
N THR A 193 -23.36 -12.11 12.30
CA THR A 193 -24.21 -13.18 11.75
C THR A 193 -24.75 -14.08 12.87
N ALA A 194 -23.90 -14.53 13.81
CA ALA A 194 -24.33 -15.33 14.94
C ALA A 194 -25.28 -14.56 15.88
N ALA A 195 -25.04 -13.27 16.10
CA ALA A 195 -25.90 -12.42 16.92
C ALA A 195 -27.28 -12.21 16.28
N MET A 196 -27.33 -12.00 14.95
CA MET A 196 -28.57 -11.86 14.18
C MET A 196 -29.42 -13.12 14.25
N VAL A 197 -28.83 -14.30 14.05
CA VAL A 197 -29.53 -15.60 14.14
C VAL A 197 -30.04 -15.89 15.56
N ALA A 198 -29.29 -15.47 16.59
CA ALA A 198 -29.64 -15.75 17.98
C ALA A 198 -30.81 -14.88 18.51
N THR A 199 -30.82 -13.58 18.22
CA THR A 199 -31.85 -12.67 18.78
C THR A 199 -33.04 -12.49 17.86
N GLY A 200 -32.86 -12.58 16.55
CA GLY A 200 -33.92 -12.46 15.55
C GLY A 200 -34.72 -11.14 15.52
N GLN A 201 -34.27 -10.13 16.26
CA GLN A 201 -34.85 -8.79 16.31
C GLN A 201 -34.08 -7.81 15.42
N ASP A 202 -34.78 -6.80 14.92
CA ASP A 202 -34.24 -5.70 14.13
C ASP A 202 -33.44 -6.16 12.88
N ILE A 203 -34.07 -7.06 12.12
CA ILE A 203 -33.44 -7.75 10.98
C ILE A 203 -32.96 -6.76 9.92
N ASP A 204 -33.71 -5.69 9.65
CA ASP A 204 -33.36 -4.76 8.58
C ASP A 204 -32.16 -3.89 8.95
N THR A 205 -32.08 -3.36 10.18
CA THR A 205 -30.92 -2.59 10.64
C THR A 205 -29.67 -3.48 10.73
N ARG A 206 -29.82 -4.70 11.26
CA ARG A 206 -28.71 -5.66 11.34
C ARG A 206 -28.26 -6.17 9.97
N SER A 207 -29.19 -6.33 9.03
CA SER A 207 -28.86 -6.70 7.66
C SER A 207 -28.02 -5.62 6.98
N ARG A 208 -28.35 -4.33 7.18
CA ARG A 208 -27.54 -3.22 6.65
C ARG A 208 -26.14 -3.19 7.27
N SER A 209 -26.05 -3.28 8.59
CA SER A 209 -24.74 -3.33 9.26
C SER A 209 -23.90 -4.55 8.84
N LEU A 210 -24.54 -5.69 8.56
CA LEU A 210 -23.86 -6.88 8.05
C LEU A 210 -23.36 -6.67 6.61
N GLN A 211 -24.12 -5.97 5.76
CA GLN A 211 -23.69 -5.58 4.42
C GLN A 211 -22.46 -4.66 4.48
N ASP A 212 -22.49 -3.61 5.30
CA ASP A 212 -21.36 -2.69 5.47
C ASP A 212 -20.07 -3.44 5.90
N ARG A 213 -20.20 -4.45 6.77
CA ARG A 213 -19.07 -5.29 7.19
C ARG A 213 -18.58 -6.24 6.10
N LEU A 214 -19.47 -6.79 5.29
CA LEU A 214 -19.09 -7.60 4.13
C LEU A 214 -18.38 -6.76 3.07
N ASP A 215 -18.83 -5.53 2.82
CA ASP A 215 -18.16 -4.59 1.91
C ASP A 215 -16.77 -4.24 2.44
N THR A 216 -16.66 -4.05 3.76
CA THR A 216 -15.38 -3.81 4.44
C THR A 216 -14.45 -5.04 4.38
N LEU A 217 -14.98 -6.26 4.43
CA LEU A 217 -14.23 -7.51 4.25
C LEU A 217 -13.74 -7.65 2.81
N HIS A 218 -14.61 -7.38 1.84
CA HIS A 218 -14.27 -7.39 0.41
C HIS A 218 -13.17 -6.39 0.09
N ALA A 219 -13.27 -5.16 0.64
CA ALA A 219 -12.23 -4.15 0.49
C ALA A 219 -10.86 -4.63 1.02
N SER A 220 -10.82 -5.45 2.08
CA SER A 220 -9.57 -6.05 2.55
C SER A 220 -8.98 -7.08 1.59
N VAL A 221 -9.82 -7.86 0.91
CA VAL A 221 -9.37 -8.81 -0.11
C VAL A 221 -8.79 -8.06 -1.31
N LEU A 222 -9.48 -7.01 -1.80
CA LEU A 222 -8.98 -6.16 -2.88
C LEU A 222 -7.63 -5.51 -2.55
N LEU A 223 -7.44 -5.06 -1.30
CA LEU A 223 -6.15 -4.52 -0.86
C LEU A 223 -5.04 -5.57 -0.82
N ILE A 224 -5.39 -6.83 -0.51
CA ILE A 224 -4.44 -7.94 -0.57
C ILE A 224 -4.14 -8.29 -2.03
N GLU A 225 -5.15 -8.35 -2.90
CA GLU A 225 -4.99 -8.58 -4.34
C GLU A 225 -4.09 -7.52 -4.99
N ASP A 226 -4.38 -6.23 -4.80
CA ASP A 226 -3.57 -5.11 -5.28
C ASP A 226 -2.13 -5.19 -4.74
N PHE A 227 -1.97 -5.53 -3.45
CA PHE A 227 -0.67 -5.74 -2.85
C PHE A 227 0.10 -6.90 -3.50
N LEU A 228 -0.58 -7.98 -3.89
CA LEU A 228 0.02 -9.17 -4.51
C LEU A 228 0.32 -8.96 -6.01
N ASP A 229 -0.55 -8.27 -6.74
CA ASP A 229 -0.37 -7.91 -8.15
C ASP A 229 0.84 -6.99 -8.34
N GLU A 230 1.05 -6.02 -7.44
CA GLU A 230 2.26 -5.19 -7.45
C GLU A 230 3.55 -5.99 -7.13
N ARG A 231 3.46 -7.24 -6.63
CA ARG A 231 4.57 -7.95 -5.96
C ARG A 231 5.02 -9.27 -6.58
N ALA A 232 4.57 -9.64 -7.79
CA ALA A 232 4.97 -10.85 -8.52
C ALA A 232 5.16 -12.07 -7.60
N ALA A 233 4.05 -12.77 -7.34
CA ALA A 233 3.89 -13.81 -6.35
C ALA A 233 5.05 -14.82 -6.31
N ASP A 234 5.60 -15.02 -5.12
CA ASP A 234 6.31 -16.26 -4.77
C ASP A 234 5.29 -17.41 -4.81
N ALA A 235 5.70 -18.65 -5.11
CA ALA A 235 4.77 -19.78 -5.32
C ALA A 235 3.80 -20.01 -4.13
N ASP A 236 4.24 -19.76 -2.90
CA ASP A 236 3.40 -19.85 -1.69
C ASP A 236 2.29 -18.78 -1.63
N THR A 237 2.47 -17.68 -2.34
CA THR A 237 1.56 -16.52 -2.33
C THR A 237 0.43 -16.67 -3.34
N GLU A 238 0.68 -17.42 -4.41
CA GLU A 238 -0.28 -17.71 -5.48
C GLU A 238 -1.48 -18.51 -4.98
N ALA A 239 -1.29 -19.35 -3.95
CA ALA A 239 -2.36 -20.09 -3.29
C ALA A 239 -3.13 -19.29 -2.23
N LEU A 240 -2.58 -18.18 -1.72
CA LEU A 240 -3.18 -17.41 -0.63
C LEU A 240 -4.41 -16.61 -1.11
N LEU A 241 -4.31 -15.92 -2.24
CA LEU A 241 -5.42 -15.09 -2.74
C LEU A 241 -6.67 -15.93 -3.06
N PRO A 242 -6.59 -17.06 -3.81
CA PRO A 242 -7.74 -17.93 -4.03
C PRO A 242 -8.34 -18.47 -2.73
N HIS A 243 -7.53 -18.74 -1.71
CA HIS A 243 -8.01 -19.19 -0.41
C HIS A 243 -8.81 -18.09 0.31
N LEU A 244 -8.28 -16.86 0.38
CA LEU A 244 -8.96 -15.71 0.99
C LEU A 244 -10.29 -15.40 0.29
N CYS A 245 -10.32 -15.42 -1.05
CA CYS A 245 -11.54 -15.23 -1.83
C CYS A 245 -12.59 -16.32 -1.52
N ARG A 246 -12.18 -17.59 -1.37
CA ARG A 246 -13.11 -18.67 -0.98
C ARG A 246 -13.70 -18.44 0.41
N VAL A 247 -12.88 -18.00 1.36
CA VAL A 247 -13.33 -17.69 2.73
C VAL A 247 -14.30 -16.51 2.72
N GLU A 248 -14.02 -15.46 1.96
CA GLU A 248 -14.91 -14.30 1.78
C GLU A 248 -16.27 -14.72 1.20
N VAL A 249 -16.27 -15.46 0.10
CA VAL A 249 -17.50 -15.94 -0.54
C VAL A 249 -18.29 -16.85 0.41
N ALA A 250 -17.62 -17.68 1.20
CA ALA A 250 -18.27 -18.52 2.21
C ALA A 250 -18.95 -17.66 3.30
N ALA A 251 -18.28 -16.60 3.77
CA ALA A 251 -18.85 -15.67 4.75
C ALA A 251 -20.06 -14.90 4.18
N GLN A 252 -19.98 -14.41 2.95
CA GLN A 252 -21.09 -13.76 2.24
C GLN A 252 -22.29 -14.70 2.09
N ARG A 253 -22.06 -15.95 1.66
CA ARG A 253 -23.12 -16.96 1.54
C ARG A 253 -23.78 -17.26 2.88
N LEU A 254 -22.98 -17.40 3.94
CA LEU A 254 -23.49 -17.62 5.30
C LEU A 254 -24.39 -16.46 5.76
N ALA A 255 -23.96 -15.22 5.54
CA ALA A 255 -24.71 -14.02 5.87
C ALA A 255 -26.06 -13.97 5.11
N VAL A 256 -26.05 -14.20 3.80
CA VAL A 256 -27.28 -14.23 2.98
C VAL A 256 -28.25 -15.32 3.43
N LEU A 257 -27.74 -16.52 3.73
CA LEU A 257 -28.57 -17.62 4.25
C LEU A 257 -29.16 -17.28 5.62
N ALA A 258 -28.38 -16.65 6.50
CA ALA A 258 -28.84 -16.21 7.81
C ALA A 258 -29.95 -15.15 7.70
N VAL A 259 -29.80 -14.14 6.82
CA VAL A 259 -30.85 -13.13 6.59
C VAL A 259 -32.12 -13.77 6.03
N ARG A 260 -31.99 -14.68 5.03
CA ARG A 260 -33.14 -15.39 4.44
C ARG A 260 -33.91 -16.21 5.49
N ALA A 261 -33.20 -16.98 6.31
CA ALA A 261 -33.78 -17.79 7.39
C ALA A 261 -34.48 -16.95 8.47
N MET A 262 -34.05 -15.69 8.66
CA MET A 262 -34.69 -14.77 9.60
C MET A 262 -35.91 -14.05 9.02
N ARG A 263 -35.98 -13.87 7.70
CA ARG A 263 -37.12 -13.25 6.99
C ARG A 263 -38.29 -14.20 6.74
N THR A 264 -38.08 -15.51 6.76
CA THR A 264 -39.16 -16.51 6.60
C THR A 264 -40.15 -16.47 7.78
N PRO A 265 -41.44 -16.12 7.57
CA PRO A 265 -42.40 -15.85 8.66
C PRO A 265 -42.87 -17.08 9.43
N ALA A 266 -42.85 -18.27 8.81
CA ALA A 266 -43.34 -19.53 9.40
C ALA A 266 -42.60 -19.95 10.69
N ALA A 267 -41.47 -19.30 10.98
CA ALA A 267 -40.44 -19.76 11.89
C ALA A 267 -40.31 -18.99 13.21
N ARG A 268 -41.11 -17.93 13.45
CA ARG A 268 -40.93 -17.08 14.65
C ARG A 268 -41.50 -17.71 15.93
N ASN A 269 -42.47 -18.60 15.81
CA ASN A 269 -43.27 -19.08 16.94
C ASN A 269 -43.02 -20.54 17.31
N ASP A 270 -42.32 -21.32 16.50
CA ASP A 270 -42.02 -22.73 16.79
C ASP A 270 -40.79 -22.86 17.74
N PRO A 271 -40.93 -23.47 18.93
CA PRO A 271 -39.81 -23.73 19.83
C PRO A 271 -38.72 -24.65 19.24
N ALA A 272 -39.07 -25.58 18.34
CA ALA A 272 -38.09 -26.44 17.68
C ALA A 272 -37.14 -25.63 16.79
N GLU A 273 -37.69 -24.63 16.08
CA GLU A 273 -36.93 -23.77 15.19
C GLU A 273 -36.06 -22.76 15.95
N ARG A 274 -36.51 -22.30 17.14
CA ARG A 274 -35.65 -21.51 18.06
C ARG A 274 -34.43 -22.31 18.53
N THR A 275 -34.62 -23.59 18.85
CA THR A 275 -33.53 -24.48 19.27
C THR A 275 -32.54 -24.74 18.14
N ALA A 276 -33.04 -24.92 16.91
CA ALA A 276 -32.20 -25.05 15.72
C ALA A 276 -31.38 -23.78 15.44
N ARG A 277 -31.98 -22.58 15.58
CA ARG A 277 -31.28 -21.29 15.46
C ARG A 277 -30.18 -21.12 16.51
N GLN A 278 -30.44 -21.51 17.77
CA GLN A 278 -29.43 -21.45 18.82
C GLN A 278 -28.25 -22.39 18.56
N ARG A 279 -28.52 -23.61 18.07
CA ARG A 279 -27.46 -24.55 17.65
C ARG A 279 -26.64 -24.00 16.48
N LEU A 280 -27.29 -23.37 15.50
CA LEU A 280 -26.60 -22.73 14.38
C LEU A 280 -25.73 -21.56 14.85
N ALA A 281 -26.25 -20.68 15.70
CA ALA A 281 -25.48 -19.59 16.30
C ALA A 281 -24.27 -20.10 17.12
N GLN A 282 -24.42 -21.21 17.85
CA GLN A 282 -23.30 -21.86 18.55
C GLN A 282 -22.25 -22.40 17.58
N ARG A 283 -22.65 -23.04 16.47
CA ARG A 283 -21.71 -23.51 15.44
C ARG A 283 -20.95 -22.36 14.77
N ILE A 284 -21.62 -21.25 14.45
CA ILE A 284 -20.96 -20.06 13.88
C ILE A 284 -19.97 -19.47 14.88
N ARG A 285 -20.31 -19.43 16.18
CA ARG A 285 -19.38 -19.00 17.24
C ARG A 285 -18.20 -19.96 17.41
N ALA A 286 -18.39 -21.26 17.18
CA ALA A 286 -17.31 -22.24 17.22
C ALA A 286 -16.33 -22.03 16.05
N LEU A 287 -16.85 -21.83 14.83
CA LEU A 287 -16.04 -21.52 13.64
C LEU A 287 -15.20 -20.25 13.81
N ARG A 288 -15.74 -19.25 14.51
CA ARG A 288 -15.00 -18.03 14.86
C ARG A 288 -13.71 -18.35 15.62
N HIS A 289 -13.69 -19.32 16.53
CA HIS A 289 -12.50 -19.64 17.33
C HIS A 289 -11.46 -20.52 16.60
N GLN A 290 -11.77 -21.00 15.38
CA GLN A 290 -10.85 -21.77 14.54
C GLN A 290 -10.73 -21.10 13.15
N PRO A 291 -10.20 -19.87 13.05
CA PRO A 291 -10.24 -19.16 11.78
C PRO A 291 -9.39 -19.84 10.69
N THR A 292 -8.29 -20.51 11.03
CA THR A 292 -7.39 -21.11 10.03
C THR A 292 -6.47 -22.18 10.65
N VAL A 293 -6.91 -23.44 10.72
CA VAL A 293 -5.97 -24.59 10.81
C VAL A 293 -5.96 -25.23 9.43
N GLY A 294 -5.37 -24.53 8.47
CA GLY A 294 -5.42 -24.88 7.05
C GLY A 294 -4.07 -24.83 6.35
N THR A 295 -2.95 -24.85 7.08
CA THR A 295 -1.60 -24.91 6.48
C THR A 295 -0.67 -25.91 7.17
N ALA A 296 -0.99 -26.45 8.35
CA ALA A 296 -0.12 -27.45 9.00
C ALA A 296 -0.26 -28.88 8.42
N CYS A 297 -1.45 -29.26 7.93
CA CYS A 297 -1.74 -30.67 7.61
C CYS A 297 -1.38 -31.10 6.18
N ALA A 298 -0.87 -30.18 5.34
CA ALA A 298 -0.37 -30.48 4.00
C ALA A 298 1.15 -30.74 3.97
N ALA A 299 1.92 -30.15 4.89
CA ALA A 299 3.37 -30.35 4.96
C ALA A 299 3.76 -31.71 5.58
N GLU A 300 2.98 -32.24 6.53
CA GLU A 300 3.27 -33.56 7.15
C GLU A 300 2.94 -34.75 6.23
N ARG A 301 2.14 -34.57 5.18
CA ARG A 301 1.79 -35.65 4.23
C ARG A 301 2.74 -35.81 3.04
N CYS A 302 3.69 -34.90 2.86
CA CYS A 302 4.78 -35.06 1.89
C CYS A 302 6.08 -35.59 2.52
N ALA A 303 6.11 -35.82 3.84
CA ALA A 303 7.26 -36.42 4.53
C ALA A 303 7.11 -37.93 4.76
N GLU A 304 5.96 -38.53 4.44
CA GLU A 304 5.68 -39.98 4.56
C GLU A 304 5.32 -40.66 3.22
N GLY A 305 5.72 -40.07 2.08
CA GLY A 305 5.50 -40.64 0.74
C GLY A 305 6.80 -40.92 0.00
#